data_AF-A0A4Q3ANS5-F1
#
_entry.id   AF-A0A4Q3ANS5-F1
#
_cell.length_a   1.000
_cell.length_b   1.000
_cell.length_c   1.000
_cell.angle_alpha   90.00
_cell.angle_beta   90.00
_cell.angle_gamma   90.00
#
_symmetry.space_group_name_H-M   'P 1'
#
loop_
_entity.id
_entity.type
_entity.pdbx_description
1 polymer ?
#
loop_
_entity_poly.entity_id
_entity_poly.type
_entity_poly.pdbx_seq_one_letter_code
_entity_poly.pdbx_strand_id
1 'polypeptide(L)' 'HQGIALRDWDRQFNLGEFIEVRGASMANGLLMIDLERRVPEEHKPKLIDIRA' A
#
# COMPACT_ATOMS: atom_id res chain seq x y z
N HIS A 1 13.37 22.95 28.22
CA HIS A 1 12.64 22.23 27.16
C HIS A 1 13.64 21.35 26.43
N GLN A 2 13.68 20.06 26.73
CA GLN A 2 14.47 19.10 25.95
C GLN A 2 13.64 18.80 24.68
N GLY A 3 14.10 19.26 23.52
CA GLY A 3 13.36 19.15 22.25
C GLY A 3 13.19 17.71 21.77
N ILE A 4 12.33 17.50 20.77
CA ILE A 4 12.19 16.21 20.07
C ILE A 4 13.51 15.91 19.36
N ALA A 5 14.16 14.80 19.71
CA ALA A 5 15.40 14.39 19.07
C ALA A 5 15.12 13.99 17.60
N LEU A 6 15.71 14.71 16.65
CA LEU A 6 15.73 14.35 15.24
C LEU A 6 16.74 13.22 15.04
N ARG A 7 16.28 11.97 15.15
CA ARG A 7 17.07 10.78 14.82
C ARG A 7 16.71 10.31 13.41
N ASP A 8 17.75 9.99 12.65
CA ASP A 8 17.59 9.31 11.37
C ASP A 8 16.93 7.95 11.58
N TRP A 9 16.09 7.55 10.62
CA TRP A 9 15.41 6.27 10.65
C TRP A 9 15.34 5.65 9.25
N ASP A 10 15.32 4.32 9.22
CA ASP A 10 14.99 3.51 8.05
C ASP A 10 13.82 2.60 8.41
N ARG A 11 12.92 2.36 7.46
CA ARG A 11 11.78 1.44 7.57
C ARG A 11 11.63 0.70 6.24
N GLN A 12 11.63 -0.62 6.32
CA GLN A 12 11.35 -1.51 5.19
C GLN A 12 10.04 -2.24 5.44
N PHE A 13 9.23 -2.38 4.38
CA PHE A 13 7.94 -3.06 4.43
C PHE A 13 7.88 -4.09 3.31
N ASN A 14 7.37 -5.28 3.62
CA ASN A 14 7.07 -6.27 2.60
C ASN A 14 5.70 -5.93 1.98
N LEU A 15 5.65 -5.86 0.66
CA LEU A 15 4.40 -5.68 -0.07
C LEU A 15 3.72 -7.03 -0.31
N GLY A 16 2.39 -7.03 -0.32
CA GLY A 16 1.62 -8.22 -0.70
C GLY A 16 1.78 -8.54 -2.19
N GLU A 17 1.46 -9.78 -2.57
CA GLU A 17 1.68 -10.40 -3.89
C GLU A 17 1.15 -9.59 -5.10
N PHE A 18 0.17 -8.73 -4.89
CA PHE A 18 -0.45 -7.89 -5.94
C PHE A 18 -0.47 -6.41 -5.58
N ILE A 19 0.37 -5.98 -4.65
CA ILE A 19 0.43 -4.59 -4.18
C ILE A 19 1.57 -3.87 -4.90
N GLU A 20 1.23 -2.78 -5.58
CA GLU A 20 2.17 -1.89 -6.25
C GLU A 20 2.18 -0.51 -5.59
N VAL A 21 3.36 0.11 -5.52
CA VAL A 21 3.48 1.51 -5.08
C VAL A 21 3.09 2.43 -6.24
N ARG A 22 2.17 3.36 -5.98
CA ARG A 22 1.74 4.38 -6.94
C ARG A 22 2.34 5.74 -6.71
N GLY A 23 2.69 6.05 -5.47
CA GLY A 23 3.21 7.36 -5.12
C GLY A 23 3.59 7.45 -3.66
N ALA A 24 4.15 8.60 -3.32
CA ALA A 24 4.41 9.00 -1.95
C ALA A 24 4.16 10.50 -1.84
N SER A 25 3.58 10.93 -0.73
CA SER A 25 3.32 12.34 -0.44
C SER A 25 3.62 12.65 1.02
N MET A 26 3.97 13.90 1.30
CA MET A 26 4.29 14.37 2.64
C MET A 26 3.36 15.52 2.99
N ALA A 27 2.56 15.37 4.05
CA ALA A 27 1.64 16.41 4.52
C ALA A 27 1.61 16.43 6.05
N ASN A 28 1.69 17.63 6.65
CA ASN A 28 1.66 17.82 8.11
C ASN A 28 2.69 16.95 8.87
N GLY A 29 3.85 16.70 8.28
CA GLY A 29 4.91 15.86 8.86
C GLY A 29 4.67 14.35 8.79
N LEU A 30 3.65 13.90 8.04
CA LEU A 30 3.34 12.50 7.81
C LEU A 30 3.69 12.11 6.38
N LEU A 31 4.49 11.06 6.25
CA LEU A 31 4.76 10.41 4.98
C LEU A 31 3.62 9.42 4.69
N MET A 32 2.90 9.65 3.60
CA MET A 32 1.87 8.77 3.08
C MET A 32 2.38 8.06 1.83
N ILE A 33 2.23 6.74 1.78
CA ILE A 33 2.61 5.91 0.64
C ILE A 33 1.34 5.39 -0.01
N ASP A 34 1.14 5.69 -1.29
CA ASP A 34 -0.02 5.25 -2.04
C ASP A 34 0.21 3.84 -2.59
N LEU A 35 -0.63 2.90 -2.19
CA LEU A 35 -0.57 1.50 -2.58
C LEU A 35 -1.81 1.13 -3.38
N GLU A 36 -1.63 0.47 -4.53
CA GLU A 36 -2.74 -0.07 -5.33
C GLU A 36 -2.63 -1.58 -5.44
N ARG A 37 -3.78 -2.27 -5.32
CA ARG A 37 -3.85 -3.72 -5.57
C ARG A 37 -4.20 -4.00 -7.03
N ARG A 38 -3.25 -4.53 -7.81
CA ARG A 38 -3.47 -5.02 -9.19
C ARG A 38 -3.57 -6.54 -9.23
N VAL A 39 -4.79 -7.06 -9.05
CA VAL A 39 -5.07 -8.49 -9.24
C VAL A 39 -5.25 -8.78 -10.74
N PRO A 40 -4.54 -9.75 -11.32
CA PRO A 40 -4.75 -10.14 -12.71
C PRO A 40 -6.20 -10.55 -12.96
N GLU A 41 -6.73 -10.23 -14.15
CA GLU A 41 -8.11 -10.56 -14.55
C GLU A 41 -8.42 -12.06 -14.41
N GLU A 42 -7.43 -12.91 -14.62
CA GLU A 42 -7.52 -14.38 -14.52
C GLU A 42 -7.84 -14.88 -13.11
N HIS A 43 -7.47 -14.10 -12.08
CA HIS A 43 -7.73 -14.38 -10.68
C HIS A 43 -8.98 -13.69 -10.15
N LYS A 44 -9.71 -12.94 -10.99
CA LYS A 44 -10.99 -12.38 -10.56
C LYS A 44 -12.01 -13.50 -10.35
N PRO A 45 -12.82 -13.42 -9.27
CA PRO A 45 -13.90 -14.37 -9.05
C PRO A 45 -14.85 -14.33 -10.26
N LYS A 46 -14.96 -15.46 -10.95
CA LYS A 46 -15.92 -15.63 -12.04
C LYS A 46 -17.30 -15.87 -11.43
N LEU A 47 -18.29 -15.08 -11.83
CA LEU A 47 -19.69 -15.38 -11.54
C LEU A 47 -20.08 -16.62 -12.34
N ILE A 48 -20.44 -17.69 -11.64
CA ILE A 48 -20.97 -18.91 -12.27
C ILE A 48 -22.49 -18.82 -12.16
N ASP A 49 -23.15 -18.67 -13.30
CA ASP A 49 -24.61 -18.65 -13.37
C ASP A 49 -25.15 -20.08 -13.19
N ILE A 50 -25.94 -20.31 -12.14
CA ILE A 50 -26.56 -21.61 -11.88
C ILE A 50 -27.95 -21.60 -12.53
N ARG A 51 -28.06 -22.21 -13.70
CA ARG A 51 -29.37 -22.41 -14.36
C ARG A 51 -30.05 -23.64 -13.78
N ALA A 52 -31.28 -23.47 -13.29
CA ALA A 52 -32.23 -24.54 -12.98
C ALA A 52 -33.24 -24.69 -14.12
#